data_AF-A0A1Y1K0A4-F1
#
_entry.id   AF-A0A1Y1K0A4-F1
#
_cell.length_a   1.000
_cell.length_b   1.000
_cell.length_c   1.000
_cell.angle_alpha   90.00
_cell.angle_beta   90.00
_cell.angle_gamma   90.00
#
_symmetry.space_group_name_H-M   'P 1'
#
loop_
_entity.id
_entity.type
_entity.pdbx_description
1 polymer ?
#
loop_
_entity_poly.entity_id
_entity_poly.type
_entity_poly.pdbx_seq_one_letter_code
_entity_poly.pdbx_strand_id
1 'polypeptide(L)'
;PPSGVIPFHGFTMYTAPFCYLFDDSVELYFMFRAFYLRYWFRLHKVCGHPQGIVCLCLLYERLLQCFDTVLWHHFKKNNIPPIRVVFKWMMRAFSGHLPPDQLLYLWDLILAYDSLEIVPLLAVTIVIFRRANLLRVNTLQNMEAVLADLSSISVMSMLQM
;
A
#
# COMPACT_ATOMS: atom_id res chain seq x y z
N PRO A 1 -4.82 11.96 -20.00
CA PRO A 1 -4.29 12.91 -18.98
C PRO A 1 -2.78 13.11 -19.15
N PRO A 2 -2.20 14.24 -18.72
CA PRO A 2 -0.77 14.55 -18.88
C PRO A 2 0.19 13.55 -18.20
N SER A 3 -0.32 12.69 -17.30
CA SER A 3 0.42 11.58 -16.69
C SER A 3 0.59 10.35 -17.61
N GLY A 4 -0.08 10.31 -18.76
CA GLY A 4 -0.08 9.15 -19.66
C GLY A 4 -0.84 7.92 -19.14
N VAL A 5 -1.49 8.00 -17.97
CA VAL A 5 -2.27 6.90 -17.39
C VAL A 5 -3.73 7.05 -17.76
N ILE A 6 -4.33 5.98 -18.30
CA ILE A 6 -5.77 5.88 -18.56
C ILE A 6 -6.45 5.42 -17.26
N PRO A 7 -7.60 6.01 -16.86
CA PRO A 7 -8.33 5.56 -15.68
C PRO A 7 -8.61 4.06 -15.72
N PHE A 8 -8.34 3.37 -14.61
CA PHE A 8 -8.51 1.93 -14.46
C PHE A 8 -9.50 1.65 -13.32
N HIS A 9 -9.91 0.38 -13.19
CA HIS A 9 -10.82 -0.01 -12.12
C HIS A 9 -10.23 0.29 -10.73
N GLY A 10 -10.97 1.05 -9.92
CA GLY A 10 -10.51 1.50 -8.60
C GLY A 10 -9.72 2.80 -8.62
N PHE A 11 -9.56 3.48 -9.77
CA PHE A 11 -8.95 4.81 -9.84
C PHE A 11 -9.66 5.84 -8.95
N THR A 12 -10.99 5.79 -8.90
CA THR A 12 -11.82 6.65 -8.06
C THR A 12 -11.54 6.49 -6.57
N MET A 13 -10.96 5.36 -6.14
CA MET A 13 -10.55 5.18 -4.75
C MET A 13 -9.49 6.21 -4.36
N TYR A 14 -8.63 6.65 -5.27
CA TYR A 14 -7.68 7.71 -4.92
C TYR A 14 -8.34 9.07 -4.69
N THR A 15 -9.51 9.30 -5.28
CA THR A 15 -10.24 10.56 -5.13
C THR A 15 -11.09 10.57 -3.86
N ALA A 16 -11.65 9.41 -3.46
CA ALA A 16 -12.59 9.30 -2.35
C ALA A 16 -12.11 9.91 -1.01
N PRO A 17 -10.84 9.77 -0.58
CA PRO A 17 -10.36 10.38 0.66
C PRO A 17 -10.39 11.92 0.64
N PHE A 18 -10.20 12.53 -0.53
CA PHE A 18 -10.27 13.98 -0.68
C PHE A 18 -11.69 14.52 -0.48
N CYS A 19 -12.71 13.70 -0.71
CA CYS A 19 -14.11 14.09 -0.43
C CYS A 19 -14.38 14.31 1.07
N TYR A 20 -13.51 13.84 1.97
CA TYR A 20 -13.60 14.12 3.40
C TYR A 20 -12.86 15.40 3.81
N LEU A 21 -12.05 15.97 2.91
CA LEU A 21 -11.20 17.14 3.18
C LEU A 21 -11.73 18.42 2.53
N PHE A 22 -12.41 18.30 1.38
CA PHE A 22 -12.85 19.44 0.57
C PHE A 22 -14.34 19.35 0.28
N ASP A 23 -15.07 20.42 0.63
CA ASP A 23 -16.47 20.59 0.23
C ASP A 23 -16.59 21.11 -1.21
N ASP A 24 -15.62 21.92 -1.66
CA ASP A 24 -15.59 22.46 -3.02
C ASP A 24 -14.96 21.46 -4.01
N SER A 25 -15.70 21.18 -5.08
CA SER A 25 -15.30 20.21 -6.11
C SER A 25 -14.11 20.66 -6.95
N VAL A 26 -13.89 21.97 -7.09
CA VAL A 26 -12.79 22.53 -7.89
C VAL A 26 -11.49 22.38 -7.11
N GLU A 27 -11.48 22.77 -5.84
CA GLU A 27 -10.34 22.57 -4.93
C GLU A 27 -9.97 21.09 -4.80
N LEU A 28 -10.97 20.23 -4.61
CA LEU A 28 -10.79 18.77 -4.55
C LEU A 28 -10.07 18.26 -5.81
N TYR A 29 -10.53 18.66 -6.99
CA TYR A 29 -9.93 18.25 -8.26
C TYR A 29 -8.46 18.67 -8.37
N PHE A 30 -8.16 19.93 -8.04
CA PHE A 30 -6.79 20.43 -8.13
C PHE A 30 -5.86 19.75 -7.12
N MET A 31 -6.33 19.50 -5.90
CA MET A 31 -5.58 18.78 -4.88
C MET A 31 -5.32 17.33 -5.30
N PHE A 32 -6.36 16.61 -5.73
CA PHE A 32 -6.24 15.24 -6.25
C PHE A 32 -5.25 15.17 -7.42
N ARG A 33 -5.35 16.10 -8.38
CA ARG A 33 -4.45 16.17 -9.53
C ARG A 33 -3.00 16.38 -9.08
N ALA A 34 -2.75 17.28 -8.13
CA ALA A 34 -1.41 17.53 -7.61
C ALA A 34 -0.82 16.27 -6.95
N PHE A 35 -1.59 15.60 -6.09
CA PHE A 35 -1.19 14.34 -5.45
C PHE A 35 -0.89 13.24 -6.47
N TYR A 36 -1.78 13.08 -7.45
CA TYR A 36 -1.63 12.03 -8.46
C TYR A 36 -0.38 12.25 -9.31
N LEU A 37 -0.13 13.49 -9.76
CA LEU A 37 1.03 13.83 -10.58
C LEU A 37 2.35 13.80 -9.81
N ARG A 38 2.32 13.94 -8.48
CA ARG A 38 3.52 13.85 -7.64
C ARG A 38 3.86 12.40 -7.26
N TYR A 39 2.86 11.65 -6.82
CA TYR A 39 3.02 10.34 -6.20
C TYR A 39 2.36 9.20 -7.01
N TRP A 40 1.04 9.20 -7.12
CA TRP A 40 0.28 8.01 -7.54
C TRP A 40 0.55 7.54 -8.96
N PHE A 41 0.89 8.44 -9.90
CA PHE A 41 1.25 8.03 -11.26
C PHE A 41 2.42 7.03 -11.29
N ARG A 42 3.33 7.09 -10.31
CA ARG A 42 4.49 6.20 -10.18
C ARG A 42 4.09 4.77 -9.79
N LEU A 43 2.93 4.62 -9.16
CA LEU A 43 2.35 3.33 -8.83
C LEU A 43 1.73 2.65 -10.05
N HIS A 44 1.49 3.39 -11.14
CA HIS A 44 0.77 2.91 -12.33
C HIS A 44 1.63 2.85 -13.59
N LYS A 45 2.92 3.17 -13.48
CA LYS A 45 3.87 3.13 -14.58
C LYS A 45 5.01 2.19 -14.23
N VAL A 46 5.21 1.18 -15.06
CA VAL A 46 6.40 0.33 -14.99
C VAL A 46 7.60 1.16 -15.44
N CYS A 47 8.48 1.50 -14.49
CA CYS A 47 9.70 2.25 -14.75
C CYS A 47 10.76 1.93 -13.69
N GLY A 48 12.02 2.23 -13.98
CA GLY A 48 13.15 2.03 -13.06
C GLY A 48 13.31 3.14 -12.01
N HIS A 49 12.30 3.97 -11.79
CA HIS A 49 12.37 5.03 -10.79
C HIS A 49 12.37 4.42 -9.36
N PRO A 50 13.21 4.88 -8.42
CA PRO A 50 13.26 4.30 -7.06
C PRO A 50 11.92 4.31 -6.32
N GLN A 51 11.13 5.37 -6.52
CA GLN A 51 9.76 5.51 -5.99
C GLN A 51 8.67 4.88 -6.89
N GLY A 52 9.05 4.11 -7.92
CA GLY A 52 8.12 3.44 -8.83
C GLY A 52 7.66 2.08 -8.28
N ILE A 53 6.50 1.60 -8.74
CA ILE A 53 5.89 0.37 -8.20
C ILE A 53 6.84 -0.83 -8.17
N VAL A 54 7.67 -1.02 -9.20
CA VAL A 54 8.61 -2.15 -9.28
C VAL A 54 9.64 -2.09 -8.15
N CYS A 55 10.24 -0.93 -7.93
CA CYS A 55 11.22 -0.72 -6.88
C CYS A 55 10.58 -0.83 -5.49
N LEU A 56 9.36 -0.33 -5.31
CA LEU A 56 8.62 -0.45 -4.05
C LEU A 56 8.24 -1.91 -3.73
N CYS A 57 7.86 -2.71 -4.73
CA CYS A 57 7.63 -4.15 -4.57
C CYS A 57 8.91 -4.88 -4.14
N LEU A 58 10.06 -4.55 -4.75
CA LEU A 58 11.36 -5.11 -4.36
C LEU A 58 11.75 -4.70 -2.94
N LEU A 59 11.49 -3.45 -2.55
CA LEU A 59 11.71 -2.97 -1.20
C LEU A 59 10.87 -3.77 -0.19
N TYR A 60 9.57 -3.96 -0.45
CA TYR A 60 8.71 -4.79 0.39
C TYR A 60 9.27 -6.21 0.59
N GLU A 61 9.68 -6.89 -0.50
CA GLU A 61 10.22 -8.25 -0.38
C GLU A 61 11.52 -8.30 0.41
N ARG A 62 12.42 -7.33 0.22
CA ARG A 62 13.67 -7.21 0.98
C ARG A 62 13.41 -6.96 2.46
N LEU A 63 12.47 -6.08 2.79
CA LEU A 63 12.09 -5.80 4.16
C LEU A 63 11.53 -7.06 4.81
N LEU A 64 10.61 -7.78 4.16
CA LEU A 64 10.04 -9.01 4.72
C LEU A 64 11.13 -10.07 4.96
N GLN A 65 12.03 -10.26 3.99
CA GLN A 65 13.15 -11.19 4.13
C GLN A 65 14.08 -10.80 5.29
N CYS A 66 14.31 -9.50 5.51
CA CYS A 66 15.19 -8.99 6.56
C CYS A 66 14.56 -9.12 7.95
N PHE A 67 13.29 -8.72 8.10
CA PHE A 67 12.63 -8.60 9.41
C PHE A 67 11.92 -9.88 9.86
N ASP A 68 11.47 -10.75 8.96
CA ASP A 68 10.87 -12.05 9.33
C ASP A 68 11.23 -13.14 8.32
N THR A 69 12.44 -13.68 8.48
CA THR A 69 12.94 -14.79 7.65
C THR A 69 12.04 -16.02 7.75
N VAL A 70 11.40 -16.30 8.88
CA VAL A 70 10.53 -17.48 9.03
C VAL A 70 9.30 -17.34 8.15
N LEU A 71 8.65 -16.18 8.19
CA LEU A 71 7.49 -15.91 7.35
C LEU A 71 7.87 -15.89 5.86
N TRP A 72 9.04 -15.31 5.51
CA TRP A 72 9.60 -15.37 4.16
C TRP A 72 9.75 -16.81 3.66
N HIS A 73 10.39 -17.69 4.44
CA HIS A 73 10.54 -19.11 4.07
C HIS A 73 9.20 -19.83 3.99
N HIS A 74 8.24 -19.49 4.83
CA HIS A 74 6.88 -20.03 4.77
C HIS A 74 6.19 -19.69 3.44
N PHE A 75 6.26 -18.43 2.99
CA PHE A 75 5.77 -18.04 1.66
C PHE A 75 6.45 -18.84 0.54
N LYS A 76 7.80 -18.96 0.58
CA LYS A 76 8.57 -19.72 -0.41
C LYS A 76 8.21 -21.20 -0.43
N LYS A 77 8.08 -21.84 0.73
CA LYS A 77 7.71 -23.26 0.87
C LYS A 77 6.35 -23.57 0.23
N ASN A 78 5.42 -22.62 0.31
CA ASN A 78 4.09 -22.75 -0.27
C ASN A 78 4.01 -22.25 -1.74
N ASN A 79 5.13 -21.87 -2.37
CA ASN A 79 5.19 -21.30 -3.71
C ASN A 79 4.32 -20.03 -3.89
N ILE A 80 4.20 -19.22 -2.85
CA ILE A 80 3.45 -17.97 -2.87
C ILE A 80 4.43 -16.80 -2.84
N PRO A 81 4.53 -15.98 -3.90
CA PRO A 81 5.30 -14.74 -3.85
C PRO A 81 4.69 -13.80 -2.81
N PRO A 82 5.46 -13.32 -1.80
CA PRO A 82 4.91 -12.46 -0.76
C PRO A 82 4.26 -11.19 -1.29
N ILE A 83 4.76 -10.64 -2.40
CA ILE A 83 4.15 -9.44 -3.00
C ILE A 83 2.71 -9.68 -3.45
N ARG A 84 2.35 -10.92 -3.80
CA ARG A 84 1.04 -11.27 -4.35
C ARG A 84 -0.09 -10.96 -3.37
N VAL A 85 0.13 -11.13 -2.08
CA VAL A 85 -0.89 -10.89 -1.05
C VAL A 85 -1.09 -9.41 -0.70
N VAL A 86 -0.10 -8.55 -0.98
CA VAL A 86 -0.17 -7.11 -0.65
C VAL A 86 -0.21 -6.19 -1.89
N PHE A 87 -0.09 -6.73 -3.10
CA PHE A 87 0.06 -5.91 -4.32
C PHE A 87 -1.08 -4.90 -4.51
N LYS A 88 -2.31 -5.26 -4.13
CA LYS A 88 -3.47 -4.36 -4.18
C LYS A 88 -3.37 -3.18 -3.22
N TRP A 89 -2.64 -3.31 -2.11
CA TRP A 89 -2.35 -2.20 -1.19
C TRP A 89 -1.29 -1.29 -1.78
N MET A 90 -0.20 -1.89 -2.27
CA MET A 90 0.91 -1.20 -2.92
C MET A 90 0.45 -0.34 -4.11
N MET A 91 -0.36 -0.94 -4.99
CA MET A 91 -0.91 -0.30 -6.17
C MET A 91 -1.95 0.77 -5.89
N ARG A 92 -2.49 0.87 -4.66
CA ARG A 92 -3.52 1.84 -4.28
C ARG A 92 -3.09 2.78 -3.15
N ALA A 93 -1.83 2.69 -2.71
CA ALA A 93 -1.35 3.33 -1.49
C ALA A 93 -2.37 3.19 -0.33
N PHE A 94 -2.87 1.96 -0.15
CA PHE A 94 -3.92 1.58 0.82
C PHE A 94 -5.30 2.20 0.63
N SER A 95 -5.53 3.01 -0.40
CA SER A 95 -6.87 3.53 -0.67
C SER A 95 -7.88 2.42 -0.95
N GLY A 96 -9.03 2.50 -0.26
CA GLY A 96 -10.07 1.49 -0.28
C GLY A 96 -9.79 0.26 0.57
N HIS A 97 -8.70 0.26 1.36
CA HIS A 97 -8.36 -0.84 2.26
C HIS A 97 -8.27 -0.37 3.73
N LEU A 98 -7.74 0.83 3.97
CA LEU A 98 -7.75 1.44 5.30
C LEU A 98 -8.99 2.31 5.53
N PRO A 99 -9.45 2.45 6.79
CA PRO A 99 -10.38 3.51 7.19
C PRO A 99 -9.86 4.90 6.77
N PRO A 100 -10.76 5.87 6.45
CA PRO A 100 -10.35 7.17 5.92
C PRO A 100 -9.36 7.93 6.81
N ASP A 101 -9.56 7.94 8.12
CA ASP A 101 -8.67 8.58 9.10
C ASP A 101 -7.26 7.97 9.07
N GLN A 102 -7.17 6.63 9.08
CA GLN A 102 -5.89 5.91 9.02
C GLN A 102 -5.18 6.10 7.68
N LEU A 103 -5.95 6.14 6.60
CA LEU A 103 -5.43 6.40 5.25
C LEU A 103 -4.86 7.81 5.13
N LEU A 104 -5.56 8.82 5.67
CA LEU A 104 -5.08 10.20 5.66
C LEU A 104 -3.79 10.36 6.47
N TYR A 105 -3.67 9.70 7.63
CA TYR A 105 -2.40 9.68 8.37
C TYR A 105 -1.24 9.08 7.55
N LEU A 106 -1.49 7.98 6.83
CA LEU A 106 -0.48 7.41 5.94
C LEU A 106 -0.06 8.42 4.85
N TRP A 107 -1.02 9.15 4.28
CA TRP A 107 -0.75 10.11 3.22
C TRP A 107 -0.04 11.38 3.75
N ASP A 108 -0.35 11.81 4.97
CA ASP A 108 0.39 12.88 5.65
C ASP A 108 1.86 12.49 5.85
N LEU A 109 2.15 11.24 6.18
CA LEU A 109 3.53 10.76 6.27
C LEU A 109 4.21 10.75 4.89
N ILE A 110 3.51 10.33 3.83
CA ILE A 110 4.05 10.40 2.46
C ILE A 110 4.40 11.83 2.07
N LEU A 111 3.57 12.81 2.46
CA LEU A 111 3.87 14.23 2.26
C LEU A 111 5.06 14.69 3.12
N ALA A 112 5.06 14.35 4.41
CA ALA A 112 6.08 14.80 5.37
C ALA A 112 7.49 14.30 4.99
N TYR A 113 7.60 13.05 4.53
CA TYR A 113 8.87 12.45 4.11
C TYR A 113 9.13 12.57 2.60
N ASP A 114 8.16 13.07 1.84
CA ASP A 114 8.17 13.10 0.38
C ASP A 114 8.54 11.75 -0.28
N SER A 115 8.02 10.64 0.28
CA SER A 115 8.45 9.29 -0.07
C SER A 115 7.31 8.28 -0.11
N LEU A 116 7.25 7.50 -1.20
CA LEU A 116 6.36 6.35 -1.36
C LEU A 116 6.87 5.10 -0.66
N GLU A 117 8.10 5.10 -0.11
CA GLU A 117 8.67 3.97 0.63
C GLU A 117 7.90 3.65 1.93
N ILE A 118 7.09 4.60 2.41
CA ILE A 118 6.19 4.39 3.55
C ILE A 118 5.11 3.34 3.22
N VAL A 119 4.71 3.21 1.94
CA VAL A 119 3.73 2.21 1.50
C VAL A 119 4.24 0.77 1.69
N PRO A 120 5.40 0.34 1.14
CA PRO A 120 5.94 -0.98 1.43
C PRO A 120 6.28 -1.18 2.90
N LEU A 121 6.71 -0.13 3.61
CA LEU A 121 6.99 -0.19 5.05
C LEU A 121 5.73 -0.59 5.85
N LEU A 122 4.61 0.11 5.64
CA LEU A 122 3.35 -0.24 6.30
C LEU A 122 2.90 -1.66 5.90
N ALA A 123 3.03 -2.02 4.61
CA ALA A 123 2.62 -3.34 4.12
C ALA A 123 3.39 -4.48 4.81
N VAL A 124 4.72 -4.37 4.95
CA VAL A 124 5.51 -5.39 5.64
C VAL A 124 5.17 -5.46 7.12
N THR A 125 4.97 -4.31 7.78
CA THR A 125 4.61 -4.30 9.20
C THR A 125 3.27 -4.99 9.46
N ILE A 126 2.24 -4.73 8.64
CA ILE A 126 0.95 -5.41 8.75
C ILE A 126 1.11 -6.94 8.58
N VAL A 127 1.92 -7.37 7.61
CA VAL A 127 2.19 -8.79 7.35
C VAL A 127 2.89 -9.45 8.54
N ILE A 128 3.90 -8.79 9.13
CA ILE A 128 4.61 -9.28 10.32
C ILE A 128 3.68 -9.28 11.53
N PHE A 129 2.85 -8.25 11.70
CA PHE A 129 1.85 -8.18 12.77
C PHE A 129 0.87 -9.37 12.73
N ARG A 130 0.50 -9.83 11.53
CA ARG A 130 -0.38 -11.00 11.33
C ARG A 130 0.37 -12.35 11.23
N ARG A 131 1.67 -12.38 11.50
CA ARG A 131 2.55 -13.56 11.35
C ARG A 131 1.98 -14.84 11.95
N ALA A 132 1.50 -14.80 13.20
CA ALA A 132 1.03 -16.00 13.90
C ALA A 132 -0.14 -16.69 13.16
N ASN A 133 -1.01 -15.91 12.52
CA ASN A 133 -2.12 -16.43 11.72
C ASN A 133 -1.64 -16.88 10.33
N LEU A 134 -0.73 -16.12 9.72
CA LEU A 134 -0.18 -16.46 8.40
C LEU A 134 0.60 -17.78 8.39
N LEU A 135 1.36 -18.07 9.46
CA LEU A 135 2.10 -19.33 9.58
C LEU A 135 1.20 -20.56 9.72
N ARG A 136 -0.09 -20.37 10.05
CA ARG A 136 -1.07 -21.46 10.20
C ARG A 136 -1.79 -21.81 8.89
N VAL A 137 -1.60 -21.02 7.84
CA VAL A 137 -2.26 -21.19 6.53
C VAL A 137 -1.23 -21.42 5.43
N ASN A 138 -1.57 -22.21 4.42
CA ASN A 138 -0.64 -22.65 3.38
C ASN A 138 -1.14 -22.43 1.94
N THR A 139 -2.31 -21.80 1.78
CA THR A 139 -2.86 -21.44 0.47
C THR A 139 -2.92 -19.92 0.33
N LEU A 140 -2.80 -19.44 -0.91
CA LEU A 140 -2.92 -18.01 -1.22
C LEU A 140 -4.24 -17.43 -0.70
N GLN A 141 -5.35 -18.11 -0.97
CA GLN A 141 -6.68 -17.67 -0.56
C GLN A 141 -6.79 -17.48 0.97
N ASN A 142 -6.24 -18.41 1.75
CA ASN A 142 -6.27 -18.32 3.21
C ASN A 142 -5.34 -17.21 3.73
N MET A 143 -4.19 -16.98 3.08
CA MET A 143 -3.32 -15.85 3.41
C MET A 143 -3.98 -14.50 3.10
N GLU A 144 -4.63 -14.39 1.94
CA GLU A 144 -5.43 -13.21 1.59
C GLU A 144 -6.57 -12.99 2.59
N ALA A 145 -7.25 -14.06 3.04
CA ALA A 145 -8.31 -13.97 4.04
C ALA A 145 -7.80 -13.48 5.40
N VAL A 146 -6.62 -13.93 5.85
CA VAL A 146 -5.97 -13.44 7.09
C VAL A 146 -5.65 -11.95 7.01
N LEU A 147 -5.39 -11.43 5.82
CA LEU A 147 -5.01 -10.04 5.56
C LEU A 147 -6.18 -9.16 5.09
N ALA A 148 -7.37 -9.71 4.86
CA ALA A 148 -8.46 -8.99 4.21
C ALA A 148 -9.00 -7.81 5.06
N ASP A 149 -9.03 -7.98 6.39
CA ASP A 149 -9.56 -6.96 7.30
C ASP A 149 -8.44 -6.11 7.93
N LEU A 150 -8.40 -4.85 7.50
CA LEU A 150 -7.49 -3.83 8.02
C LEU A 150 -8.20 -2.78 8.90
N SER A 151 -9.47 -2.98 9.24
CA SER A 151 -10.26 -2.01 10.04
C SER A 151 -9.68 -1.74 11.43
N SER A 152 -8.95 -2.71 11.99
CA SER A 152 -8.28 -2.64 13.29
C SER A 152 -6.85 -2.11 13.23
N ILE A 153 -6.32 -1.80 12.05
CA ILE A 153 -4.94 -1.33 11.90
C ILE A 153 -4.84 0.15 12.26
N SER A 154 -3.97 0.46 13.22
CA SER A 154 -3.55 1.83 13.53
C SER A 154 -2.22 2.11 12.82
N VAL A 155 -2.21 3.01 11.83
CA VAL A 155 -1.03 3.28 10.99
C VAL A 155 0.14 3.79 11.83
N MET A 156 -0.11 4.74 12.72
CA MET A 156 0.94 5.31 13.58
C MET A 156 1.55 4.26 14.50
N SER A 157 0.71 3.44 15.13
CA SER A 157 1.18 2.36 16.00
C SER A 157 2.02 1.34 15.23
N MET A 158 1.58 0.95 14.01
CA MET A 158 2.33 0.00 13.17
C MET A 158 3.70 0.57 12.80
N LEU A 159 3.78 1.80 12.31
CA LEU A 159 5.05 2.39 11.85
C LEU A 159 6.05 2.67 12.98
N GLN A 160 5.64 2.56 14.24
CA GLN A 160 6.50 2.69 15.42
C GLN A 160 6.99 1.35 15.99
N MET A 161 6.51 0.21 15.47
CA MET A 161 6.95 -1.13 15.88
C MET A 161 8.34 -1.48 15.32
#